data_AF-A0A7V9L0A6-F1
#
_entry.id   AF-A0A7V9L0A6-F1
#
_cell.length_a   1.000
_cell.length_b   1.000
_cell.length_c   1.000
_cell.angle_alpha   90.00
_cell.angle_beta   90.00
_cell.angle_gamma   90.00
#
_symmetry.space_group_name_H-M   'P 1'
#
loop_
_entity.id
_entity.type
_entity.pdbx_description
1 polymer ?
#
loop_
_entity_poly.entity_id
_entity_poly.type
_entity_poly.pdbx_seq_one_letter_code
_entity_poly.pdbx_strand_id
1 'polypeptide(L)'
;MATETRQKRRLPPEIFDLPVEKMREGYYTDAYFNHARATLASDERSPRVLMQVFQKKRAFLGGMDEAIAILRLCSHDWEALTVHALYDGDPIKPYESVMLIEGDYSL
;
A
#
# COMPACT_ATOMS: atom_id res chain seq x y z
N MET A 1 4.10 1.11 36.04
CA MET A 1 3.15 1.79 35.14
C MET A 1 2.86 0.81 34.02
N ALA A 2 1.74 0.07 34.13
CA ALA A 2 1.34 -0.88 33.10
C ALA A 2 0.89 -0.07 31.88
N THR A 3 1.62 -0.15 30.78
CA THR A 3 1.17 0.37 29.49
C THR A 3 0.00 -0.51 29.03
N GLU A 4 -1.22 -0.01 29.20
CA GLU A 4 -2.39 -0.56 28.52
C GLU A 4 -2.09 -0.60 27.03
N THR A 5 -1.83 -1.80 26.51
CA THR A 5 -1.63 -2.00 25.09
C THR A 5 -3.02 -2.00 24.47
N ARG A 6 -3.57 -0.79 24.24
CA ARG A 6 -4.83 -0.63 23.51
C ARG A 6 -4.62 -1.33 22.17
N GLN A 7 -5.34 -2.41 21.94
CA GLN A 7 -5.22 -3.21 20.72
C GLN A 7 -5.52 -2.27 19.54
N LYS A 8 -4.49 -1.79 18.84
CA LYS A 8 -4.64 -0.85 17.74
C LYS A 8 -5.39 -1.59 16.63
N ARG A 9 -6.65 -1.21 16.40
CA ARG A 9 -7.48 -1.75 15.32
C ARG A 9 -7.34 -0.86 14.09
N ARG A 10 -7.22 -1.49 12.93
CA ARG A 10 -7.28 -0.82 11.62
C ARG A 10 -8.67 -0.28 11.36
N LEU A 11 -8.73 0.86 10.68
CA LEU A 11 -9.98 1.40 10.17
C LEU A 11 -10.50 0.57 8.98
N PRO A 12 -11.83 0.44 8.82
CA PRO A 12 -12.41 -0.22 7.66
C PRO A 12 -12.14 0.60 6.38
N PRO A 13 -11.78 -0.02 5.24
CA PRO A 13 -11.46 0.69 3.99
C PRO A 13 -12.58 1.60 3.47
N GLU A 14 -13.83 1.24 3.74
CA GLU A 14 -15.01 1.88 3.16
C GLU A 14 -15.25 3.31 3.68
N ILE A 15 -14.55 3.72 4.75
CA ILE A 15 -14.70 5.08 5.32
C ILE A 15 -14.00 6.16 4.49
N PHE A 16 -13.04 5.79 3.65
CA PHE A 16 -12.15 6.74 2.97
C PHE A 16 -12.75 7.34 1.68
N ASP A 17 -13.97 6.93 1.29
CA ASP A 17 -14.71 7.45 0.13
C ASP A 17 -13.83 7.61 -1.14
N LEU A 18 -13.07 6.57 -1.46
CA LEU A 18 -12.10 6.60 -2.54
C LEU A 18 -12.79 6.49 -3.92
N PRO A 19 -12.35 7.24 -4.95
CA PRO A 19 -12.83 7.08 -6.32
C PRO A 19 -12.23 5.82 -6.98
N VAL A 20 -12.65 4.64 -6.51
CA VAL A 20 -12.04 3.33 -6.82
C VAL A 20 -11.89 3.09 -8.32
N GLU A 21 -12.93 3.33 -9.11
CA GLU A 21 -12.89 3.07 -10.56
C GLU A 21 -11.82 3.93 -11.26
N LYS A 22 -11.75 5.23 -10.95
CA LYS A 22 -10.72 6.12 -11.50
C LYS A 22 -9.31 5.70 -11.06
N MET A 23 -9.16 5.24 -9.82
CA MET A 23 -7.86 4.75 -9.32
C MET A 23 -7.42 3.48 -10.05
N ARG A 24 -8.33 2.51 -10.27
CA ARG A 24 -8.09 1.27 -11.03
C ARG A 24 -7.74 1.52 -12.49
N GLU A 25 -8.34 2.55 -13.08
CA GLU A 25 -8.04 3.02 -14.44
C GLU A 25 -6.67 3.74 -14.53
N GLY A 26 -6.00 3.98 -13.39
CA GLY A 26 -4.72 4.66 -13.35
C GLY A 26 -4.82 6.18 -13.54
N TYR A 27 -5.97 6.80 -13.25
CA TYR A 27 -6.15 8.26 -13.36
C TYR A 27 -5.31 9.05 -12.35
N TYR A 28 -5.07 8.46 -11.17
CA TYR A 28 -4.31 9.06 -10.07
C TYR A 28 -2.86 8.55 -9.96
N THR A 29 -2.34 7.88 -10.99
CA THR A 29 -0.96 7.39 -11.03
C THR A 29 -0.15 8.09 -12.12
N ASP A 30 1.16 8.14 -11.95
CA ASP A 30 2.06 8.62 -12.98
C ASP A 30 2.01 7.71 -14.21
N ALA A 31 1.99 8.29 -15.41
CA ALA A 31 1.79 7.57 -16.66
C ALA A 31 2.79 6.40 -16.87
N TYR A 32 4.01 6.51 -16.34
CA TYR A 32 5.01 5.45 -16.50
C TYR A 32 4.61 4.13 -15.81
N PHE A 33 3.81 4.16 -14.73
CA PHE A 33 3.31 2.92 -14.11
C PHE A 33 2.30 2.22 -15.01
N ASN A 34 1.40 2.97 -15.64
CA ASN A 34 0.45 2.44 -16.62
C ASN A 34 1.18 1.81 -17.82
N HIS A 35 2.23 2.48 -18.31
CA HIS A 35 3.07 1.93 -19.38
C HIS A 35 3.82 0.68 -18.95
N ALA A 36 4.41 0.65 -17.75
CA ALA A 36 5.11 -0.53 -17.24
C ALA A 36 4.19 -1.75 -17.12
N ARG A 37 2.98 -1.56 -16.58
CA ARG A 37 1.95 -2.60 -16.51
C ARG A 37 1.54 -3.10 -17.90
N ALA A 38 1.30 -2.19 -18.85
CA ALA A 38 0.93 -2.55 -20.21
C ALA A 38 2.03 -3.34 -20.94
N THR A 39 3.30 -2.97 -20.75
CA THR A 39 4.46 -3.72 -21.28
C THR A 39 4.50 -5.13 -20.70
N LEU A 40 4.35 -5.28 -19.37
CA LEU A 40 4.35 -6.60 -18.73
C LEU A 40 3.21 -7.49 -19.21
N ALA A 41 2.00 -6.93 -19.38
CA ALA A 41 0.87 -7.66 -19.93
C ALA A 41 1.10 -8.08 -21.39
N SER A 42 1.71 -7.21 -22.20
CA SER A 42 2.02 -7.49 -23.61
C SER A 42 3.09 -8.58 -23.76
N ASP A 43 4.02 -8.65 -22.81
CA ASP A 43 5.06 -9.67 -22.75
C ASP A 43 4.63 -10.95 -22.01
N GLU A 44 3.38 -11.02 -21.51
CA GLU A 44 2.85 -12.12 -20.70
C GLU A 44 3.69 -12.41 -19.44
N ARG A 45 4.17 -11.34 -18.78
CA ARG A 45 5.05 -11.43 -17.60
C ARG A 45 4.36 -10.97 -16.32
N SER A 46 4.42 -11.84 -15.31
CA SER A 46 3.90 -11.61 -13.96
C SER A 46 5.01 -11.74 -12.90
N PRO A 47 5.96 -10.79 -12.84
CA PRO A 47 7.07 -10.87 -11.91
C PRO A 47 6.59 -10.66 -10.46
N ARG A 48 6.90 -11.61 -9.59
CA ARG A 48 6.70 -11.47 -8.15
C ARG A 48 7.79 -10.58 -7.55
N VAL A 49 7.41 -9.52 -6.84
CA VAL A 49 8.31 -8.52 -6.26
C VAL A 49 7.98 -8.28 -4.79
N LEU A 50 8.94 -7.67 -4.08
CA LEU A 50 8.75 -7.08 -2.75
C LEU A 50 9.02 -5.57 -2.83
N MET A 51 7.99 -4.77 -2.62
CA MET A 51 8.11 -3.32 -2.50
C MET A 51 8.18 -2.91 -1.03
N GLN A 52 9.12 -2.04 -0.70
CA GLN A 52 9.30 -1.51 0.65
C GLN A 52 9.06 0.00 0.65
N VAL A 53 8.16 0.46 1.52
CA VAL A 53 7.90 1.88 1.75
C VAL A 53 8.63 2.32 3.01
N PHE A 54 9.44 3.36 2.92
CA PHE A 54 10.15 3.96 4.03
C PHE A 54 10.37 5.45 3.79
N GLN A 55 10.70 6.18 4.85
CA GLN A 55 11.02 7.61 4.77
C GLN A 55 12.42 7.88 5.36
N LYS A 56 13.07 8.98 4.95
CA LYS A 56 14.51 9.24 5.19
C LYS A 56 14.83 10.08 6.44
N LYS A 57 13.82 10.52 7.17
CA LYS A 57 13.90 11.40 8.36
C LYS A 57 13.34 10.67 9.58
N ARG A 58 13.25 11.35 10.72
CA ARG A 58 12.45 10.88 11.87
C ARG A 58 11.06 11.48 11.73
N ALA A 59 10.01 10.70 11.94
CA ALA A 59 8.63 11.15 11.78
C ALA A 59 7.67 10.33 12.65
N PHE A 60 6.42 10.78 12.73
CA PHE A 60 5.29 9.95 13.15
C PHE A 60 4.54 9.48 11.91
N LEU A 61 4.16 8.21 11.89
CA LEU A 61 3.40 7.63 10.79
C LEU A 61 1.93 8.04 10.85
N GLY A 62 1.35 8.38 9.70
CA GLY A 62 -0.07 8.67 9.55
C GLY A 62 -0.54 8.38 8.13
N GLY A 63 -1.83 8.05 7.97
CA GLY A 63 -2.43 7.73 6.67
C GLY A 63 -2.23 6.28 6.23
N MET A 64 -1.76 5.41 7.12
CA MET A 64 -1.47 4.02 6.78
C MET A 64 -2.75 3.23 6.47
N ASP A 65 -3.83 3.48 7.19
CA ASP A 65 -5.09 2.78 6.97
C ASP A 65 -5.72 3.17 5.63
N GLU A 66 -5.56 4.43 5.19
CA GLU A 66 -5.97 4.89 3.86
C GLU A 66 -5.11 4.25 2.77
N ALA A 67 -3.79 4.18 2.96
CA ALA A 67 -2.88 3.51 2.02
C ALA A 67 -3.25 2.02 1.85
N ILE A 68 -3.57 1.32 2.95
CA ILE A 68 -4.06 -0.06 2.90
C ILE A 68 -5.43 -0.13 2.21
N ALA A 69 -6.32 0.83 2.45
CA ALA A 69 -7.63 0.89 1.79
C ALA A 69 -7.48 1.03 0.27
N ILE A 70 -6.55 1.88 -0.21
CA ILE A 70 -6.23 2.00 -1.63
C ILE A 70 -5.78 0.66 -2.20
N LEU A 71 -4.83 -0.03 -1.55
CA LEU A 71 -4.38 -1.34 -2.03
C LEU A 71 -5.52 -2.35 -2.06
N ARG A 72 -6.33 -2.42 -1.00
CA ARG A 72 -7.40 -3.41 -0.87
C ARG A 72 -8.57 -3.17 -1.83
N LEU A 73 -8.94 -1.92 -2.08
CA LEU A 73 -10.07 -1.59 -2.94
C LEU A 73 -9.65 -1.41 -4.40
N CYS A 74 -8.44 -0.94 -4.67
CA CYS A 74 -8.02 -0.54 -6.01
C CYS A 74 -7.05 -1.49 -6.70
N SER A 75 -6.48 -2.51 -6.03
CA SER A 75 -5.77 -3.60 -6.72
C SER A 75 -6.74 -4.49 -7.49
N HIS A 76 -6.24 -5.16 -8.54
CA HIS A 76 -7.03 -6.11 -9.33
C HIS A 76 -7.28 -7.42 -8.57
N ASP A 77 -6.33 -7.85 -7.74
CA ASP A 77 -6.45 -9.03 -6.87
C ASP A 77 -5.74 -8.81 -5.53
N TRP A 78 -6.50 -8.36 -4.53
CA TRP A 78 -6.00 -8.12 -3.18
C TRP A 78 -5.50 -9.41 -2.49
N GLU A 79 -6.18 -10.54 -2.71
CA GLU A 79 -5.86 -11.80 -2.04
C GLU A 79 -4.54 -12.39 -2.56
N ALA A 80 -4.11 -11.99 -3.76
CA ALA A 80 -2.79 -12.32 -4.30
C ALA A 80 -1.64 -11.47 -3.71
N LEU A 81 -1.95 -10.41 -2.95
CA LEU A 81 -0.96 -9.54 -2.33
C LEU A 81 -0.77 -9.88 -0.85
N THR A 82 0.49 -9.93 -0.41
CA THR A 82 0.84 -9.99 1.02
C THR A 82 1.30 -8.61 1.48
N VAL A 83 0.54 -7.99 2.39
CA VAL A 83 0.83 -6.64 2.89
C VAL A 83 1.09 -6.64 4.39
N HIS A 84 2.23 -6.10 4.79
CA HIS A 84 2.57 -5.84 6.19
C HIS A 84 2.76 -4.33 6.39
N ALA A 85 2.22 -3.77 7.48
CA ALA A 85 2.34 -2.35 7.75
C ALA A 85 2.37 -2.03 9.25
N LEU A 86 3.07 -0.96 9.61
CA LEU A 86 3.03 -0.34 10.95
C LEU A 86 1.71 0.42 11.18
N TYR A 87 1.39 0.83 12.40
CA TYR A 87 0.15 1.53 12.71
C TYR A 87 0.32 3.04 12.71
N ASP A 88 -0.76 3.75 12.42
CA ASP A 88 -0.80 5.20 12.61
C ASP A 88 -0.43 5.57 14.06
N GLY A 89 0.30 6.68 14.19
CA GLY A 89 0.87 7.17 15.44
C GLY A 89 2.18 6.47 15.87
N ASP A 90 2.66 5.47 15.14
CA ASP A 90 3.97 4.88 15.43
C ASP A 90 5.11 5.88 15.11
N PRO A 91 6.08 6.08 16.01
CA PRO A 91 7.28 6.83 15.71
C PRO A 91 8.21 5.99 14.83
N ILE A 92 8.73 6.57 13.74
CA ILE A 92 9.54 5.88 12.74
C ILE A 92 10.90 6.53 12.55
N LYS A 93 11.93 5.69 12.35
CA LYS A 93 13.32 6.10 12.10
C LYS A 93 13.59 6.23 10.59
N PRO A 94 14.66 6.96 10.19
CA PRO A 94 15.12 6.95 8.81
C PRO A 94 15.36 5.53 8.30
N TYR A 95 14.85 5.23 7.11
CA TYR A 95 15.01 3.95 6.41
C TYR A 95 14.36 2.74 7.10
N GLU A 96 13.54 2.98 8.12
CA GLU A 96 12.67 1.95 8.69
C GLU A 96 11.50 1.69 7.74
N SER A 97 11.32 0.44 7.32
CA SER A 97 10.18 0.05 6.49
C SER A 97 8.88 0.15 7.27
N VAL A 98 7.94 0.93 6.74
CA VAL A 98 6.61 1.13 7.34
C VAL A 98 5.53 0.31 6.65
N MET A 99 5.76 -0.09 5.40
CA MET A 99 4.91 -1.00 4.65
C MET A 99 5.77 -1.90 3.75
N LEU A 100 5.38 -3.16 3.66
CA LEU A 100 5.87 -4.15 2.71
C LEU A 100 4.67 -4.61 1.86
N ILE A 101 4.86 -4.69 0.55
CA ILE A 101 3.87 -5.22 -0.40
C ILE A 101 4.58 -6.28 -1.23
N GLU A 102 4.13 -7.53 -1.14
CA GLU A 102 4.66 -8.63 -1.92
C GLU A 102 3.58 -9.22 -2.84
N GLY A 103 3.91 -9.43 -4.10
CA GLY A 103 2.97 -9.98 -5.09
C GLY A 103 3.43 -9.75 -6.52
N ASP A 104 2.55 -10.02 -7.48
CA ASP A 104 2.77 -9.65 -8.89
C ASP A 104 2.75 -8.12 -9.01
N TYR A 105 3.78 -7.55 -9.62
CA TYR A 105 3.95 -6.11 -9.80
C TYR A 105 2.84 -5.44 -10.62
N SER A 106 2.10 -6.20 -11.42
CA SER A 106 1.08 -5.68 -12.35
C SER A 106 -0.35 -5.60 -11.77
N LEU A 107 -0.54 -6.07 -10.52
CA LEU A 107 -1.82 -6.12 -9.81
C LEU A 107 -2.25 -4.81 -9.16
#